data_AF-A0A1Y2GNP1-F1
#
_entry.id   AF-A0A1Y2GNP1-F1
#
_cell.length_a   1.000
_cell.length_b   1.000
_cell.length_c   1.000
_cell.angle_alpha   90.00
_cell.angle_beta   90.00
_cell.angle_gamma   90.00
#
_symmetry.space_group_name_H-M   'P 1'
#
loop_
_entity.id
_entity.type
_entity.pdbx_description
1 polymer ?
#
loop_
_entity_poly.entity_id
_entity_poly.type
_entity_poly.pdbx_seq_one_letter_code
_entity_poly.pdbx_strand_id
1 'polypeptide(L)'
;MSVYKPEDEQNQHQESQVPLEAITPRPLVFPPLTHQRLENCSFSAWYPIFRANTIKSKIIALPEDFISYLNADGVFIPGQRTFRQATTNDNDSSDDDNDDDEEIQVPLPSFPTLEREIEKTIEDLGGEVFPKLNWSSPRDASWIAPTNTLKCHNAADIFLLLKSSDFVAHDLAHAYEDCSDGAPLTTRKDHIITKKAAEVDVDADVAVGVRQRPETIELVLRKWFDLAPSMEFRCFVKGHQLVGVSQRDMTYYDFLKGIKDELEQKIIAFYEEKIRNKFPDPDYTFDVYITRNRERIYVIDFNPFAQKTDSLLFEWEELVSAKERLPLRLLASEAAGQHMKQPFAFNRYPSDVTDLSNGQTVADFAEAFYKKVQAANEK
;
A
#
# COMPACT_ATOMS: atom_id res chain seq x y z
N MET A 1 -30.97 1.74 88.32
CA MET A 1 -31.96 0.72 87.92
C MET A 1 -32.84 1.36 86.87
N SER A 2 -33.08 0.87 85.66
CA SER A 2 -32.61 -0.30 84.91
C SER A 2 -33.06 -0.07 83.46
N VAL A 3 -32.12 -0.03 82.52
CA VAL A 3 -32.10 -0.79 81.25
C VAL A 3 -33.33 -0.71 80.34
N TYR A 4 -33.14 -0.22 79.10
CA TYR A 4 -33.52 -0.92 77.87
C TYR A 4 -32.82 -0.29 76.65
N LYS A 5 -32.00 -1.10 75.95
CA LYS A 5 -31.47 -0.88 74.59
C LYS A 5 -32.24 -1.82 73.66
N PRO A 6 -32.60 -1.40 72.44
CA PRO A 6 -32.74 -2.29 71.28
C PRO A 6 -31.59 -1.99 70.29
N GLU A 7 -30.67 -2.92 70.06
CA GLU A 7 -30.69 -4.06 69.12
C GLU A 7 -30.65 -3.64 67.64
N ASP A 8 -29.53 -4.03 67.02
CA ASP A 8 -29.09 -3.76 65.65
C ASP A 8 -29.95 -4.47 64.61
N GLU A 9 -30.53 -3.73 63.66
CA GLU A 9 -31.08 -4.30 62.42
C GLU A 9 -29.94 -4.56 61.42
N GLN A 10 -29.37 -5.77 61.47
CA GLN A 10 -28.64 -6.34 60.34
C GLN A 10 -29.65 -6.94 59.35
N ASN A 11 -30.07 -6.18 58.34
CA ASN A 11 -30.79 -6.73 57.20
C ASN A 11 -29.86 -6.85 55.99
N GLN A 12 -29.52 -8.10 55.66
CA GLN A 12 -28.62 -8.52 54.60
C GLN A 12 -29.18 -8.09 53.23
N HIS A 13 -28.56 -7.08 52.60
CA HIS A 13 -28.63 -6.92 51.14
C HIS A 13 -27.62 -7.88 50.54
N GLN A 14 -28.10 -9.03 50.08
CA GLN A 14 -27.36 -9.93 49.22
C GLN A 14 -27.36 -9.33 47.81
N GLU A 15 -26.45 -8.38 47.55
CA GLU A 15 -26.07 -8.02 46.19
C GLU A 15 -25.44 -9.25 45.54
N SER A 16 -26.19 -9.85 44.63
CA SER A 16 -25.70 -10.89 43.73
C SER A 16 -24.75 -10.21 42.74
N GLN A 17 -23.48 -10.08 43.15
CA GLN A 17 -22.38 -9.75 42.24
C GLN A 17 -22.24 -10.90 41.24
N VAL A 18 -22.87 -10.75 40.08
CA VAL A 18 -22.51 -11.52 38.89
C VAL A 18 -21.09 -11.09 38.52
N PRO A 19 -20.11 -12.00 38.48
CA PRO A 19 -18.77 -11.64 38.04
C PRO A 19 -18.85 -11.08 36.62
N LEU A 20 -18.30 -9.89 36.40
CA LEU A 20 -17.92 -9.42 35.07
C LEU A 20 -16.83 -10.37 34.56
N GLU A 21 -17.24 -11.50 34.00
CA GLU A 21 -16.38 -12.28 33.14
C GLU A 21 -15.93 -11.33 32.04
N ALA A 22 -14.64 -11.00 32.05
CA ALA A 22 -13.98 -10.38 30.92
C ALA A 22 -14.25 -11.28 29.71
N ILE A 23 -15.18 -10.87 28.86
CA ILE A 23 -15.41 -11.49 27.56
C ILE A 23 -14.11 -11.26 26.80
N THR A 24 -13.17 -12.19 26.90
CA THR A 24 -12.00 -12.21 26.04
C THR A 24 -12.56 -12.31 24.62
N PRO A 25 -12.38 -11.29 23.76
CA PRO A 25 -12.92 -11.35 22.42
C PRO A 25 -12.36 -12.58 21.74
N ARG A 26 -13.26 -13.40 21.18
CA ARG A 26 -12.86 -14.62 20.49
C ARG A 26 -11.93 -14.19 19.35
N PRO A 27 -10.73 -14.77 19.21
CA PRO A 27 -9.80 -14.33 18.19
C PRO A 27 -10.46 -14.47 16.82
N LEU A 28 -10.45 -13.38 16.04
CA LEU A 28 -10.97 -13.37 14.68
C LEU A 28 -10.16 -14.34 13.84
N VAL A 29 -10.83 -15.38 13.33
CA VAL A 29 -10.18 -16.37 12.46
C VAL A 29 -10.28 -15.87 11.03
N PHE A 30 -9.21 -15.26 10.57
CA PHE A 30 -9.02 -14.96 9.15
C PHE A 30 -8.56 -16.22 8.41
N PRO A 31 -8.94 -16.39 7.13
CA PRO A 31 -8.32 -17.39 6.31
C PRO A 31 -6.82 -17.07 6.20
N PRO A 32 -5.90 -18.04 6.36
CA PRO A 32 -4.47 -17.79 6.39
C PRO A 32 -4.02 -17.09 5.10
N LEU A 33 -3.27 -16.00 5.24
CA LEU A 33 -2.63 -15.36 4.09
C LEU A 33 -1.47 -16.25 3.65
N THR A 34 -1.52 -16.75 2.42
CA THR A 34 -0.44 -17.55 1.83
C THR A 34 0.18 -16.78 0.66
N HIS A 35 1.39 -17.16 0.25
CA HIS A 35 2.05 -16.58 -0.93
C HIS A 35 1.12 -16.65 -2.14
N GLN A 36 0.48 -17.81 -2.38
CA GLN A 36 -0.43 -18.00 -3.51
C GLN A 36 -1.63 -17.04 -3.47
N ARG A 37 -2.21 -16.77 -2.30
CA ARG A 37 -3.35 -15.84 -2.17
C ARG A 37 -2.95 -14.40 -2.43
N LEU A 38 -1.72 -14.03 -2.05
CA LEU A 38 -1.18 -12.72 -2.39
C LEU A 38 -0.88 -12.61 -3.89
N GLU A 39 -0.29 -13.66 -4.49
CA GLU A 39 -0.06 -13.75 -5.93
C GLU A 39 -1.35 -13.69 -6.74
N ASN A 40 -2.43 -14.32 -6.29
CA ASN A 40 -3.74 -14.20 -6.94
C ASN A 40 -4.27 -12.75 -6.96
N CYS A 41 -3.82 -11.91 -6.04
CA CYS A 41 -4.15 -10.49 -5.99
C CYS A 41 -3.16 -9.62 -6.79
N SER A 42 -2.09 -10.18 -7.37
CA SER A 42 -1.18 -9.43 -8.23
C SER A 42 -1.87 -9.01 -9.53
N PHE A 43 -1.46 -7.86 -10.07
CA PHE A 43 -2.10 -7.29 -11.25
C PHE A 43 -2.05 -8.24 -12.44
N SER A 44 -0.93 -8.90 -12.72
CA SER A 44 -0.84 -9.91 -13.79
C SER A 44 -1.72 -11.13 -13.59
N ALA A 45 -2.04 -11.52 -12.36
CA ALA A 45 -2.92 -12.66 -12.10
C ALA A 45 -4.38 -12.34 -12.43
N TRP A 46 -4.91 -11.21 -11.94
CA TRP A 46 -6.34 -10.90 -12.10
C TRP A 46 -6.66 -10.12 -13.38
N TYR A 47 -5.74 -9.31 -13.91
CA TYR A 47 -6.01 -8.47 -15.09
C TYR A 47 -6.46 -9.25 -16.33
N PRO A 48 -5.85 -10.40 -16.71
CA PRO A 48 -6.32 -11.20 -17.83
C PRO A 48 -7.76 -11.69 -17.68
N ILE A 49 -8.17 -12.02 -16.44
CA ILE A 49 -9.51 -12.52 -16.12
C ILE A 49 -10.55 -11.41 -16.26
N PHE A 50 -10.23 -10.20 -15.79
CA PHE A 50 -11.16 -9.06 -15.71
C PHE A 50 -10.88 -7.96 -16.72
N ARG A 51 -10.11 -8.24 -17.77
CA ARG A 51 -9.68 -7.27 -18.79
C ARG A 51 -10.83 -6.46 -19.40
N ALA A 52 -11.99 -7.09 -19.60
CA ALA A 52 -13.17 -6.43 -20.17
C ALA A 52 -13.90 -5.49 -19.19
N ASN A 53 -13.60 -5.62 -17.89
CA ASN A 53 -14.29 -4.95 -16.79
C ASN A 53 -13.35 -4.06 -15.98
N THR A 54 -12.15 -3.76 -16.46
CA THR A 54 -11.19 -2.87 -15.81
C THR A 54 -10.66 -1.84 -16.80
N ILE A 55 -9.88 -0.88 -16.31
CA ILE A 55 -9.26 0.14 -17.14
C ILE A 55 -8.14 -0.50 -17.97
N LYS A 56 -8.00 -0.09 -19.22
CA LYS A 56 -6.93 -0.59 -20.11
C LYS A 56 -5.56 -0.34 -19.48
N SER A 57 -4.80 -1.42 -19.29
CA SER A 57 -3.44 -1.38 -18.75
C SER A 57 -2.48 -2.24 -19.57
N LYS A 58 -1.19 -1.98 -19.40
CA LYS A 58 -0.09 -2.82 -19.85
C LYS A 58 0.83 -3.14 -18.69
N ILE A 59 1.52 -4.25 -18.80
CA ILE A 59 2.40 -4.81 -17.78
C ILE A 59 3.79 -4.92 -18.42
N ILE A 60 4.80 -4.41 -17.72
CA ILE A 60 6.21 -4.44 -18.11
C ILE A 60 6.97 -5.14 -16.99
N ALA A 61 7.74 -6.18 -17.29
CA ALA A 61 8.58 -6.82 -16.27
C ALA A 61 9.75 -5.89 -15.91
N LEU A 62 9.98 -5.63 -14.63
CA LEU A 62 11.07 -4.76 -14.19
C LEU A 62 12.40 -5.52 -14.18
N PRO A 63 13.44 -4.99 -14.85
CA PRO A 63 14.80 -5.49 -14.74
C PRO A 63 15.35 -5.44 -13.30
N GLU A 64 16.20 -6.42 -12.93
CA GLU A 64 16.76 -6.52 -11.57
C GLU A 64 17.69 -5.36 -11.20
N ASP A 65 18.38 -4.78 -12.18
CA ASP A 65 19.17 -3.57 -12.02
C ASP A 65 18.29 -2.35 -11.69
N PHE A 66 17.10 -2.25 -12.32
CA PHE A 66 16.13 -1.22 -11.98
C PHE A 66 15.53 -1.41 -10.58
N ILE A 67 15.25 -2.65 -10.18
CA ILE A 67 14.78 -2.96 -8.82
C ILE A 67 15.84 -2.58 -7.78
N SER A 68 17.12 -2.88 -8.07
CA SER A 68 18.25 -2.49 -7.23
C SER A 68 18.34 -0.97 -7.10
N TYR A 69 18.10 -0.23 -8.19
CA TYR A 69 18.01 1.23 -8.18
C TYR A 69 16.84 1.74 -7.33
N LEU A 70 15.66 1.12 -7.39
CA LEU A 70 14.53 1.53 -6.56
C LEU A 70 14.83 1.37 -5.06
N ASN A 71 15.56 0.32 -4.68
CA ASN A 71 15.96 0.05 -3.30
C ASN A 71 17.19 0.84 -2.82
N ALA A 72 17.96 1.44 -3.72
CA ALA A 72 19.14 2.24 -3.35
C ALA A 72 18.73 3.55 -2.65
N ASP A 73 19.50 4.02 -1.68
CA ASP A 73 19.22 5.30 -1.02
C ASP A 73 19.49 6.48 -1.97
N GLY A 74 18.64 7.52 -1.89
CA GLY A 74 18.72 8.74 -2.70
C GLY A 74 17.79 8.75 -3.93
N VAL A 75 17.21 9.91 -4.23
CA VAL A 75 16.35 10.10 -5.42
C VAL A 75 17.21 10.60 -6.58
N PHE A 76 17.68 9.68 -7.41
CA PHE A 76 18.37 10.00 -8.66
C PHE A 76 17.40 9.77 -9.81
N ILE A 77 17.15 10.73 -10.69
CA ILE A 77 16.34 10.48 -11.90
C ILE A 77 17.31 10.15 -13.04
N PRO A 78 17.25 8.94 -13.63
CA PRO A 78 17.98 8.57 -14.84
C PRO A 78 17.82 9.65 -15.93
N GLY A 79 18.93 10.21 -16.41
CA GLY A 79 18.96 11.32 -17.38
C GLY A 79 19.68 12.58 -16.89
N GLN A 80 19.83 12.78 -15.58
CA GLN A 80 20.71 13.82 -15.04
C GLN A 80 22.18 13.39 -15.23
N ARG A 81 23.05 14.28 -15.71
CA ARG A 81 24.46 13.95 -15.98
C ARG A 81 25.42 14.14 -14.80
N THR A 82 24.96 14.70 -13.68
CA THR A 82 25.86 15.05 -12.55
C THR A 82 25.10 15.09 -11.23
N PHE A 83 25.65 14.45 -10.20
CA PHE A 83 25.27 14.66 -8.81
C PHE A 83 26.46 15.24 -8.04
N ARG A 84 26.19 16.19 -7.13
CA ARG A 84 27.15 16.65 -6.11
C ARG A 84 26.77 15.96 -4.81
N GLN A 85 27.60 15.04 -4.34
CA GLN A 85 27.44 14.49 -3.01
C GLN A 85 28.06 15.48 -2.02
N ALA A 86 27.25 16.12 -1.19
CA ALA A 86 27.78 16.86 -0.05
C ALA A 86 28.17 15.82 1.01
N THR A 87 29.47 15.57 1.16
CA THR A 87 29.97 14.83 2.32
C THR A 87 29.74 15.69 3.56
N THR A 88 28.78 15.31 4.40
CA THR A 88 28.64 15.87 5.75
C THR A 88 29.77 15.31 6.62
N ASN A 89 30.96 15.86 6.47
CA ASN A 89 31.98 15.78 7.51
C ASN A 89 31.73 16.95 8.47
N ASP A 90 30.83 16.73 9.43
CA ASP A 90 30.76 17.56 10.63
C ASP A 90 32.02 17.30 11.46
N ASN A 91 33.12 17.93 11.08
CA ASN A 91 34.27 18.08 11.96
C ASN A 91 34.76 19.53 11.85
N ASP A 92 34.25 20.33 12.78
CA ASP A 92 34.63 21.72 13.01
C ASP A 92 36.08 21.77 13.51
N SER A 93 37.03 22.03 12.62
CA SER A 93 38.36 22.50 12.99
C SER A 93 39.05 23.25 11.84
N SER A 94 39.60 24.40 12.20
CA SER A 94 40.20 25.47 11.41
C SER A 94 41.37 25.11 10.47
N ASP A 95 41.42 25.89 9.38
CA ASP A 95 42.56 26.41 8.59
C ASP A 95 43.48 25.47 7.77
N ASP A 96 43.75 25.99 6.56
CA ASP A 96 44.81 25.75 5.56
C ASP A 96 44.74 24.57 4.56
N ASP A 97 44.42 24.96 3.32
CA ASP A 97 45.05 24.65 2.03
C ASP A 97 45.21 23.20 1.51
N ASN A 98 44.56 23.01 0.35
CA ASN A 98 44.71 21.96 -0.67
C ASN A 98 44.26 20.55 -0.29
N ASP A 99 42.98 20.27 -0.55
CA ASP A 99 42.57 18.94 -0.99
C ASP A 99 41.87 19.09 -2.35
N ASP A 100 42.43 18.43 -3.36
CA ASP A 100 41.72 18.10 -4.58
C ASP A 100 40.46 17.31 -4.15
N ASP A 101 39.32 17.99 -4.07
CA ASP A 101 38.01 17.34 -4.02
C ASP A 101 37.89 16.50 -5.30
N GLU A 102 38.35 15.25 -5.27
CA GLU A 102 38.06 14.28 -6.31
C GLU A 102 36.53 14.17 -6.37
N GLU A 103 35.92 14.91 -7.30
CA GLU A 103 34.51 14.79 -7.64
C GLU A 103 34.29 13.32 -8.05
N ILE A 104 33.82 12.49 -7.11
CA ILE A 104 33.43 11.11 -7.41
C ILE A 104 32.17 11.20 -8.26
N GLN A 105 32.36 11.26 -9.58
CA GLN A 105 31.29 11.14 -10.56
C GLN A 105 30.78 9.70 -10.52
N VAL A 106 29.87 9.41 -9.59
CA VAL A 106 29.13 8.15 -9.63
C VAL A 106 28.29 8.17 -10.92
N PRO A 107 28.48 7.22 -11.86
CA PRO A 107 27.68 7.20 -13.07
C PRO A 107 26.22 7.02 -12.68
N LEU A 108 25.36 7.95 -13.09
CA LEU A 108 23.93 7.79 -12.83
C LEU A 108 23.43 6.52 -13.52
N PRO A 109 22.58 5.73 -12.85
CA PRO A 109 21.98 4.55 -13.48
C PRO A 109 21.10 5.00 -14.65
N SER A 110 21.22 4.31 -15.79
CA SER A 110 20.46 4.59 -17.01
C SER A 110 19.80 3.31 -17.51
N PHE A 111 18.51 3.41 -17.87
CA PHE A 111 17.70 2.24 -18.25
C PHE A 111 17.07 2.45 -19.64
N PRO A 112 17.86 2.61 -20.71
CA PRO A 112 17.37 3.06 -22.02
C PRO A 112 16.41 2.08 -22.68
N THR A 113 16.48 0.79 -22.34
CA THR A 113 15.54 -0.22 -22.84
C THR A 113 14.18 -0.10 -22.15
N LEU A 114 14.19 0.04 -20.82
CA LEU A 114 12.99 0.20 -20.01
C LEU A 114 12.29 1.53 -20.31
N GLU A 115 13.05 2.63 -20.40
CA GLU A 115 12.54 3.96 -20.75
C GLU A 115 11.78 3.94 -22.08
N ARG A 116 12.38 3.35 -23.12
CA ARG A 116 11.73 3.21 -24.43
C ARG A 116 10.46 2.38 -24.38
N GLU A 117 10.45 1.30 -23.59
CA GLU A 117 9.27 0.45 -23.43
C GLU A 117 8.13 1.18 -22.68
N ILE A 118 8.49 1.97 -21.67
CA ILE A 118 7.57 2.83 -20.92
C ILE A 118 6.98 3.89 -21.85
N GLU A 119 7.82 4.64 -22.58
CA GLU A 119 7.38 5.70 -23.48
C GLU A 119 6.44 5.18 -24.56
N LYS A 120 6.80 4.08 -25.23
CA LYS A 120 5.92 3.41 -26.19
C LYS A 120 4.59 2.98 -25.55
N THR A 121 4.62 2.50 -24.31
CA THR A 121 3.42 2.11 -23.59
C THR A 121 2.54 3.30 -23.24
N ILE A 122 3.12 4.43 -22.86
CA ILE A 122 2.42 5.69 -22.61
C ILE A 122 1.68 6.14 -23.87
N GLU A 123 2.36 6.14 -25.03
CA GLU A 123 1.76 6.46 -26.32
C GLU A 123 0.57 5.55 -26.64
N ASP A 124 0.74 4.22 -26.51
CA ASP A 124 -0.30 3.22 -26.78
C ASP A 124 -1.52 3.29 -25.83
N LEU A 125 -1.37 3.95 -24.68
CA LEU A 125 -2.43 4.18 -23.69
C LEU A 125 -3.06 5.58 -23.84
N GLY A 126 -2.54 6.43 -24.72
CA GLY A 126 -3.09 7.75 -25.03
C GLY A 126 -2.36 8.91 -24.37
N GLY A 127 -1.08 8.75 -24.04
CA GLY A 127 -0.19 9.83 -23.58
C GLY A 127 -0.20 10.09 -22.07
N GLU A 128 -1.15 9.52 -21.33
CA GLU A 128 -1.35 9.77 -19.91
C GLU A 128 -1.57 8.45 -19.19
N VAL A 129 -0.75 8.17 -18.18
CA VAL A 129 -0.78 6.90 -17.45
C VAL A 129 -0.73 7.08 -15.93
N PHE A 130 -1.12 6.02 -15.24
CA PHE A 130 -1.00 5.83 -13.80
C PHE A 130 -0.10 4.61 -13.54
N PRO A 131 1.03 4.77 -12.82
CA PRO A 131 1.91 3.66 -12.49
C PRO A 131 1.45 2.91 -11.22
N LYS A 132 1.65 1.59 -11.20
CA LYS A 132 1.65 0.76 -9.98
C LYS A 132 2.58 -0.43 -10.14
N LEU A 133 2.96 -1.07 -9.03
CA LEU A 133 3.63 -2.37 -9.07
C LEU A 133 2.59 -3.53 -9.04
N ASN A 134 3.05 -4.74 -8.71
CA ASN A 134 2.24 -5.96 -8.56
C ASN A 134 0.96 -5.69 -7.75
N TRP A 135 1.07 -5.01 -6.61
CA TRP A 135 -0.05 -4.78 -5.70
C TRP A 135 -0.30 -3.30 -5.44
N SER A 136 0.76 -2.56 -5.10
CA SER A 136 0.64 -1.21 -4.57
C SER A 136 0.92 -0.14 -5.63
N SER A 137 0.23 1.00 -5.48
CA SER A 137 0.45 2.21 -6.28
C SER A 137 1.07 3.30 -5.41
N PRO A 138 1.92 4.19 -5.97
CA PRO A 138 2.70 5.18 -5.22
C PRO A 138 1.87 6.39 -4.76
N ARG A 139 0.71 6.16 -4.13
CA ARG A 139 -0.27 7.19 -3.74
C ARG A 139 0.27 8.14 -2.67
N ASP A 140 1.10 7.61 -1.79
CA ASP A 140 1.86 8.29 -0.76
C ASP A 140 2.93 9.23 -1.35
N ALA A 141 3.39 9.00 -2.58
CA ALA A 141 4.38 9.82 -3.26
C ALA A 141 3.80 10.94 -4.12
N SER A 142 2.48 11.19 -4.12
CA SER A 142 1.90 12.19 -5.04
C SER A 142 2.49 13.60 -4.86
N TRP A 143 3.00 13.91 -3.66
CA TRP A 143 3.57 15.20 -3.29
C TRP A 143 4.86 15.56 -4.03
N ILE A 144 5.65 14.57 -4.50
CA ILE A 144 6.89 14.85 -5.23
C ILE A 144 6.61 15.25 -6.69
N ALA A 145 5.44 14.86 -7.22
CA ALA A 145 5.05 15.23 -8.57
C ALA A 145 4.66 16.72 -8.64
N PRO A 146 5.06 17.46 -9.69
CA PRO A 146 4.79 18.91 -9.81
C PRO A 146 3.31 19.25 -9.85
N THR A 147 2.51 18.32 -10.39
CA THR A 147 1.07 18.47 -10.49
C THR A 147 0.34 18.03 -9.22
N ASN A 148 1.08 17.48 -8.24
CA ASN A 148 0.54 16.79 -7.06
C ASN A 148 -0.49 15.71 -7.45
N THR A 149 -0.24 15.01 -8.57
CA THR A 149 -1.08 13.94 -9.09
C THR A 149 -0.23 12.70 -9.40
N LEU A 150 -0.90 11.56 -9.52
CA LEU A 150 -0.30 10.29 -9.94
C LEU A 150 -0.34 10.11 -11.46
N LYS A 151 -0.53 11.22 -12.19
CA LYS A 151 -0.60 11.26 -13.64
C LYS A 151 0.81 11.44 -14.18
N CYS A 152 1.27 10.47 -14.96
CA CYS A 152 2.58 10.48 -15.60
C CYS A 152 2.45 10.65 -17.11
N HIS A 153 3.42 11.38 -17.67
CA HIS A 153 3.51 11.65 -19.10
C HIS A 153 4.79 11.09 -19.74
N ASN A 154 5.79 10.76 -18.93
CA ASN A 154 7.08 10.24 -19.38
C ASN A 154 7.68 9.26 -18.35
N ALA A 155 8.80 8.62 -18.70
CA ALA A 155 9.46 7.66 -17.81
C ALA A 155 10.03 8.31 -16.53
N ALA A 156 10.52 9.55 -16.61
CA ALA A 156 11.07 10.27 -15.46
C ALA A 156 10.00 10.53 -14.37
N ASP A 157 8.77 10.89 -14.75
CA ASP A 157 7.65 11.06 -13.82
C ASP A 157 7.36 9.74 -13.07
N ILE A 158 7.42 8.61 -13.79
CA ILE A 158 7.19 7.27 -13.22
C ILE A 158 8.31 6.89 -12.26
N PHE A 159 9.56 7.07 -12.67
CA PHE A 159 10.72 6.73 -11.84
C PHE A 159 10.71 7.54 -10.54
N LEU A 160 10.42 8.83 -10.63
CA LEU A 160 10.31 9.72 -9.46
C LEU A 160 9.23 9.23 -8.48
N LEU A 161 8.02 8.95 -8.96
CA LEU A 161 6.93 8.47 -8.08
C LEU A 161 7.23 7.11 -7.44
N LEU A 162 7.78 6.16 -8.20
CA LEU A 162 8.12 4.84 -7.67
C LEU A 162 9.23 4.92 -6.64
N LYS A 163 10.26 5.75 -6.89
CA LYS A 163 11.41 5.89 -5.99
C LYS A 163 11.05 6.57 -4.67
N SER A 164 10.04 7.44 -4.67
CA SER A 164 9.61 8.23 -3.51
C SER A 164 8.43 7.64 -2.74
N SER A 165 8.03 6.39 -3.01
CA SER A 165 6.89 5.72 -2.37
C SER A 165 7.34 4.62 -1.40
N ASP A 166 6.87 4.73 -0.15
CA ASP A 166 7.02 3.73 0.89
C ASP A 166 6.18 2.48 0.57
N PHE A 167 5.01 2.65 -0.05
CA PHE A 167 4.20 1.51 -0.50
C PHE A 167 4.91 0.68 -1.58
N VAL A 168 5.63 1.34 -2.49
CA VAL A 168 6.44 0.66 -3.49
C VAL A 168 7.63 -0.04 -2.83
N ALA A 169 8.33 0.62 -1.91
CA ALA A 169 9.43 0.01 -1.16
C ALA A 169 8.97 -1.24 -0.38
N HIS A 170 7.79 -1.19 0.23
CA HIS A 170 7.18 -2.34 0.90
C HIS A 170 6.93 -3.51 -0.08
N ASP A 171 6.34 -3.25 -1.26
CA ASP A 171 6.14 -4.28 -2.29
C ASP A 171 7.47 -4.94 -2.74
N LEU A 172 8.57 -4.18 -2.75
CA LEU A 172 9.88 -4.66 -3.18
C LEU A 172 10.63 -5.49 -2.11
N ALA A 173 10.40 -5.23 -0.83
CA ALA A 173 11.20 -5.82 0.26
C ALA A 173 10.41 -6.72 1.22
N HIS A 174 9.11 -6.45 1.43
CA HIS A 174 8.31 -6.99 2.53
C HIS A 174 6.97 -7.59 2.08
N ALA A 175 6.76 -7.80 0.78
CA ALA A 175 5.48 -8.28 0.24
C ALA A 175 4.97 -9.56 0.92
N TYR A 176 5.86 -10.51 1.23
CA TYR A 176 5.52 -11.81 1.80
C TYR A 176 5.67 -11.91 3.32
N GLU A 177 6.00 -10.83 4.03
CA GLU A 177 6.29 -10.86 5.47
C GLU A 177 5.11 -11.43 6.30
N ASP A 178 3.87 -11.12 5.89
CA ASP A 178 2.64 -11.58 6.55
C ASP A 178 2.15 -12.97 6.09
N CYS A 179 2.88 -13.65 5.19
CA CYS A 179 2.43 -14.93 4.64
C CYS A 179 2.74 -16.09 5.61
N SER A 180 1.68 -16.77 6.05
CA SER A 180 1.72 -17.86 7.04
C SER A 180 2.44 -19.14 6.58
N ASP A 181 2.63 -19.31 5.28
CA ASP A 181 3.41 -20.39 4.66
C ASP A 181 4.91 -20.06 4.57
N GLY A 182 5.34 -18.89 5.05
CA GLY A 182 6.73 -18.63 5.42
C GLY A 182 7.12 -19.46 6.66
N ALA A 183 7.47 -20.73 6.45
CA ALA A 183 7.84 -21.63 7.53
C ALA A 183 9.05 -21.08 8.34
N PRO A 184 8.96 -20.97 9.68
CA PRO A 184 10.13 -20.79 10.53
C PRO A 184 10.96 -22.08 10.50
N LEU A 185 12.26 -21.99 10.21
CA LEU A 185 13.17 -23.10 10.52
C LEU A 185 13.14 -23.30 12.04
N THR A 186 12.70 -24.49 12.44
CA THR A 186 12.71 -24.97 13.82
C THR A 186 14.08 -24.71 14.44
N THR A 187 14.10 -23.92 15.50
CA THR A 187 15.21 -23.88 16.46
C THR A 187 15.37 -25.26 17.08
N ARG A 188 16.21 -26.12 16.50
CA ARG A 188 16.87 -27.18 17.28
C ARG A 188 17.98 -26.53 18.10
N LYS A 189 17.58 -25.88 19.19
CA LYS A 189 18.36 -26.01 20.43
C LYS A 189 18.30 -27.50 20.77
N ASP A 190 19.45 -28.16 20.69
CA ASP A 190 19.86 -29.33 21.48
C ASP A 190 20.87 -30.15 20.66
N HIS A 191 22.17 -29.90 20.85
CA HIS A 191 23.05 -30.82 21.59
C HIS A 191 24.50 -30.30 21.58
N ILE A 192 24.95 -29.88 22.75
CA ILE A 192 26.37 -29.75 23.08
C ILE A 192 26.97 -31.16 23.06
N ILE A 193 27.86 -31.49 22.12
CA ILE A 193 29.05 -32.32 22.41
C ILE A 193 30.24 -31.79 21.61
N THR A 194 31.26 -31.44 22.39
CA THR A 194 32.64 -31.11 22.05
C THR A 194 33.33 -32.12 21.12
N LYS A 195 34.09 -31.63 20.14
CA LYS A 195 35.48 -32.07 19.87
C LYS A 195 36.22 -31.15 18.90
N LYS A 196 37.50 -30.97 19.25
CA LYS A 196 38.56 -30.13 18.68
C LYS A 196 38.88 -30.37 17.19
N ALA A 197 39.13 -29.24 16.51
CA ALA A 197 40.25 -28.90 15.61
C ALA A 197 40.69 -29.91 14.54
N ALA A 198 40.51 -29.53 13.26
CA ALA A 198 41.61 -29.22 12.34
C ALA A 198 41.06 -28.75 10.97
N GLU A 199 41.67 -27.66 10.47
CA GLU A 199 41.84 -27.27 9.07
C GLU A 199 40.71 -26.56 8.30
N VAL A 200 41.17 -25.55 7.58
CA VAL A 200 40.50 -24.46 6.87
C VAL A 200 40.35 -24.87 5.40
N ASP A 201 39.18 -24.64 4.80
CA ASP A 201 38.99 -24.13 3.42
C ASP A 201 37.57 -24.45 2.90
N VAL A 202 36.63 -23.51 3.08
CA VAL A 202 35.69 -22.91 2.10
C VAL A 202 34.49 -22.26 2.83
N ASP A 203 34.67 -21.01 3.30
CA ASP A 203 33.55 -20.10 3.59
C ASP A 203 33.22 -19.34 2.27
N ALA A 204 31.97 -19.10 1.86
CA ALA A 204 30.87 -18.69 2.70
C ALA A 204 29.54 -19.39 2.34
N ASP A 205 28.90 -19.83 3.42
CA ASP A 205 27.48 -20.05 3.58
C ASP A 205 26.62 -19.00 2.86
N VAL A 206 26.00 -19.38 1.74
CA VAL A 206 24.76 -18.73 1.31
C VAL A 206 23.65 -19.30 2.18
N ALA A 207 23.41 -18.67 3.32
CA ALA A 207 22.16 -18.85 4.05
C ALA A 207 21.03 -18.54 3.06
N VAL A 208 20.34 -19.57 2.57
CA VAL A 208 19.18 -19.43 1.68
C VAL A 208 18.05 -18.86 2.53
N GLY A 209 18.03 -17.54 2.67
CA GLY A 209 16.93 -16.79 3.26
C GLY A 209 15.66 -17.00 2.44
N VAL A 210 14.52 -17.11 3.12
CA VAL A 210 13.21 -17.07 2.47
C VAL A 210 13.09 -15.73 1.75
N ARG A 211 12.84 -15.75 0.43
CA ARG A 211 12.60 -14.53 -0.34
C ARG A 211 11.34 -13.86 0.19
N GLN A 212 11.46 -12.61 0.62
CA GLN A 212 10.33 -11.79 1.14
C GLN A 212 9.60 -11.00 0.04
N ARG A 213 10.00 -11.21 -1.22
CA ARG A 213 9.48 -10.50 -2.41
C ARG A 213 9.25 -11.48 -3.56
N PRO A 214 8.36 -11.15 -4.52
CA PRO A 214 8.08 -12.02 -5.66
C PRO A 214 9.29 -12.19 -6.59
N GLU A 215 9.27 -13.26 -7.38
CA GLU A 215 10.33 -13.56 -8.35
C GLU A 215 10.38 -12.56 -9.50
N THR A 216 9.23 -12.00 -9.86
CA THR A 216 9.11 -10.99 -10.91
C THR A 216 8.35 -9.80 -10.35
N ILE A 217 9.00 -8.64 -10.34
CA ILE A 217 8.33 -7.37 -10.09
C ILE A 217 7.86 -6.83 -11.44
N GLU A 218 6.62 -6.35 -11.47
CA GLU A 218 6.03 -5.78 -12.67
C GLU A 218 5.73 -4.30 -12.48
N LEU A 219 5.99 -3.51 -13.52
CA LEU A 219 5.49 -2.15 -13.68
C LEU A 219 4.20 -2.20 -14.49
N VAL A 220 3.11 -1.84 -13.85
CA VAL A 220 1.80 -1.72 -14.47
C VAL A 220 1.57 -0.27 -14.84
N LEU A 221 1.38 -0.02 -16.14
CA LEU A 221 0.96 1.27 -16.67
C LEU A 221 -0.52 1.18 -17.04
N ARG A 222 -1.36 1.85 -16.26
CA ARG A 222 -2.80 1.95 -16.50
C ARG A 222 -3.10 3.26 -17.22
N LYS A 223 -3.98 3.23 -18.21
CA LYS A 223 -4.45 4.47 -18.86
C LYS A 223 -5.01 5.42 -17.80
N TRP A 224 -4.57 6.67 -17.81
CA TRP A 224 -5.08 7.68 -16.89
C TRP A 224 -6.58 7.90 -17.09
N PHE A 225 -7.30 7.98 -15.99
CA PHE A 225 -8.72 8.29 -15.95
C PHE A 225 -9.01 9.08 -14.68
N ASP A 226 -9.75 10.19 -14.81
CA ASP A 226 -10.17 11.02 -13.67
C ASP A 226 -11.31 10.33 -12.90
N LEU A 227 -10.92 9.40 -12.02
CA LEU A 227 -11.84 8.67 -11.16
C LEU A 227 -12.34 9.63 -10.07
N ALA A 228 -13.66 9.81 -10.02
CA ALA A 228 -14.28 10.55 -8.92
C ALA A 228 -14.19 9.73 -7.63
N PRO A 229 -13.47 10.19 -6.58
CA PRO A 229 -13.27 9.41 -5.35
C PRO A 229 -14.57 8.99 -4.67
N SER A 230 -15.61 9.83 -4.79
CA SER A 230 -16.96 9.56 -4.28
C SER A 230 -17.66 8.34 -4.88
N MET A 231 -17.19 7.86 -6.03
CA MET A 231 -17.78 6.74 -6.75
C MET A 231 -16.89 5.48 -6.71
N GLU A 232 -15.92 5.44 -5.80
CA GLU A 232 -15.12 4.25 -5.51
C GLU A 232 -15.67 3.51 -4.28
N PHE A 233 -15.77 2.18 -4.40
CA PHE A 233 -16.30 1.31 -3.36
C PHE A 233 -15.42 0.08 -3.19
N ARG A 234 -15.19 -0.33 -1.94
CA ARG A 234 -14.57 -1.60 -1.60
C ARG A 234 -15.64 -2.64 -1.32
N CYS A 235 -15.51 -3.78 -1.96
CA CYS A 235 -16.40 -4.92 -1.83
C CYS A 235 -15.67 -6.05 -1.10
N PHE A 236 -16.36 -6.67 -0.14
CA PHE A 236 -15.83 -7.75 0.69
C PHE A 236 -16.49 -9.05 0.29
N VAL A 237 -15.71 -10.07 -0.05
CA VAL A 237 -16.19 -11.38 -0.48
C VAL A 237 -15.68 -12.45 0.48
N LYS A 238 -16.58 -13.29 0.96
CA LYS A 238 -16.27 -14.44 1.81
C LYS A 238 -17.03 -15.67 1.35
N GLY A 239 -16.36 -16.80 1.18
CA GLY A 239 -16.97 -18.05 0.70
C GLY A 239 -17.68 -17.90 -0.64
N HIS A 240 -17.12 -17.11 -1.58
CA HIS A 240 -17.74 -16.73 -2.84
C HIS A 240 -19.09 -15.98 -2.71
N GLN A 241 -19.34 -15.33 -1.58
CA GLN A 241 -20.49 -14.47 -1.36
C GLN A 241 -20.04 -13.05 -1.05
N LEU A 242 -20.68 -12.06 -1.69
CA LEU A 242 -20.49 -10.66 -1.36
C LEU A 242 -21.10 -10.38 0.02
N VAL A 243 -20.26 -10.08 1.01
CA VAL A 243 -20.68 -9.88 2.40
C VAL A 243 -20.88 -8.41 2.77
N GLY A 244 -20.21 -7.48 2.09
CA GLY A 244 -20.34 -6.06 2.39
C GLY A 244 -19.78 -5.17 1.30
N VAL A 245 -20.25 -3.92 1.27
CA VAL A 245 -19.75 -2.87 0.37
C VAL A 245 -19.58 -1.59 1.18
N SER A 246 -18.41 -0.95 1.04
CA SER A 246 -18.05 0.27 1.75
C SER A 246 -17.64 1.36 0.78
N GLN A 247 -17.98 2.62 1.08
CA GLN A 247 -17.37 3.77 0.43
C GLN A 247 -15.85 3.76 0.64
N ARG A 248 -15.08 3.93 -0.45
CA ARG A 248 -13.61 3.84 -0.40
C ARG A 248 -12.94 5.11 0.13
N ASP A 249 -13.48 6.26 -0.23
CA ASP A 249 -12.99 7.57 0.20
C ASP A 249 -13.64 8.00 1.52
N MET A 250 -12.88 8.64 2.41
CA MET A 250 -13.36 9.05 3.74
C MET A 250 -13.95 10.48 3.78
N THR A 251 -14.34 11.03 2.63
CA THR A 251 -15.05 12.30 2.53
C THR A 251 -16.56 12.09 2.52
N TYR A 252 -17.31 12.99 3.15
CA TYR A 252 -18.76 12.94 3.12
C TYR A 252 -19.31 13.47 1.79
N TYR A 253 -20.22 12.74 1.18
CA TYR A 253 -20.87 13.13 -0.07
C TYR A 253 -22.40 12.99 0.07
N ASP A 254 -23.08 14.12 0.25
CA ASP A 254 -24.52 14.17 0.51
C ASP A 254 -25.35 13.45 -0.57
N PHE A 255 -24.97 13.63 -1.84
CA PHE A 255 -25.69 13.05 -2.97
C PHE A 255 -25.70 11.52 -2.98
N LEU A 256 -24.74 10.85 -2.32
CA LEU A 256 -24.68 9.38 -2.29
C LEU A 256 -25.89 8.78 -1.56
N LYS A 257 -26.48 9.51 -0.60
CA LYS A 257 -27.68 9.06 0.13
C LYS A 257 -28.86 8.79 -0.82
N GLY A 258 -29.06 9.67 -1.80
CA GLY A 258 -30.16 9.57 -2.76
C GLY A 258 -30.00 8.46 -3.80
N ILE A 259 -28.77 7.95 -3.98
CA ILE A 259 -28.46 6.92 -4.98
C ILE A 259 -27.95 5.61 -4.37
N LYS A 260 -27.91 5.50 -3.04
CA LYS A 260 -27.33 4.38 -2.30
C LYS A 260 -27.88 3.03 -2.77
N ASP A 261 -29.20 2.88 -2.81
CA ASP A 261 -29.83 1.59 -3.13
C ASP A 261 -29.60 1.18 -4.59
N GLU A 262 -29.55 2.15 -5.51
CA GLU A 262 -29.19 1.92 -6.91
C GLU A 262 -27.74 1.44 -7.03
N LEU A 263 -26.81 2.10 -6.35
CA LEU A 263 -25.39 1.71 -6.36
C LEU A 263 -25.21 0.31 -5.78
N GLU A 264 -25.85 0.03 -4.65
CA GLU A 264 -25.82 -1.29 -4.01
C GLU A 264 -26.30 -2.37 -4.99
N GLN A 265 -27.48 -2.20 -5.59
CA GLN A 265 -28.04 -3.15 -6.57
C GLN A 265 -27.12 -3.36 -7.78
N LYS A 266 -26.54 -2.29 -8.33
CA LYS A 266 -25.62 -2.38 -9.47
C LYS A 266 -24.33 -3.13 -9.12
N ILE A 267 -23.77 -2.90 -7.92
CA ILE A 267 -22.56 -3.60 -7.47
C ILE A 267 -22.84 -5.09 -7.26
N ILE A 268 -24.00 -5.44 -6.68
CA ILE A 268 -24.42 -6.83 -6.50
C ILE A 268 -24.55 -7.53 -7.85
N ALA A 269 -25.28 -6.93 -8.80
CA ALA A 269 -25.44 -7.49 -10.14
C ALA A 269 -24.10 -7.66 -10.85
N PHE A 270 -23.22 -6.66 -10.74
CA PHE A 270 -21.87 -6.73 -11.29
C PHE A 270 -21.03 -7.84 -10.68
N TYR A 271 -21.08 -8.03 -9.36
CA TYR A 271 -20.41 -9.13 -8.69
C TYR A 271 -20.91 -10.48 -9.21
N GLU A 272 -22.22 -10.71 -9.19
CA GLU A 272 -22.84 -11.98 -9.60
C GLU A 272 -22.54 -12.32 -11.07
N GLU A 273 -22.59 -11.35 -11.97
CA GLU A 273 -22.41 -11.58 -13.40
C GLU A 273 -20.95 -11.61 -13.84
N LYS A 274 -20.11 -10.73 -13.27
CA LYS A 274 -18.77 -10.45 -13.79
C LYS A 274 -17.66 -11.04 -12.94
N ILE A 275 -17.84 -11.22 -11.63
CA ILE A 275 -16.75 -11.57 -10.71
C ILE A 275 -16.92 -12.95 -10.08
N ARG A 276 -18.12 -13.29 -9.62
CA ARG A 276 -18.41 -14.50 -8.85
C ARG A 276 -17.90 -15.74 -9.57
N ASN A 277 -17.18 -16.60 -8.84
CA ASN A 277 -16.56 -17.84 -9.32
C ASN A 277 -15.49 -17.67 -10.43
N LYS A 278 -15.01 -16.45 -10.70
CA LYS A 278 -13.90 -16.21 -11.63
C LYS A 278 -12.58 -15.86 -10.95
N PHE A 279 -12.64 -15.25 -9.76
CA PHE A 279 -11.47 -15.06 -8.92
C PHE A 279 -11.12 -16.41 -8.25
N PRO A 280 -9.83 -16.80 -8.18
CA PRO A 280 -9.42 -18.13 -7.74
C PRO A 280 -9.71 -18.40 -6.26
N ASP A 281 -9.63 -17.38 -5.41
CA ASP A 281 -9.87 -17.54 -3.97
C ASP A 281 -11.35 -17.35 -3.59
N PRO A 282 -11.82 -18.05 -2.53
CA PRO A 282 -13.17 -17.86 -1.99
C PRO A 282 -13.33 -16.57 -1.19
N ASP A 283 -12.25 -16.09 -0.59
CA ASP A 283 -12.22 -14.94 0.32
C ASP A 283 -11.23 -13.89 -0.20
N TYR A 284 -11.76 -12.74 -0.62
CA TYR A 284 -10.99 -11.63 -1.15
C TYR A 284 -11.76 -10.32 -0.99
N THR A 285 -11.10 -9.21 -1.24
CA THR A 285 -11.74 -7.91 -1.41
C THR A 285 -11.43 -7.39 -2.81
N PHE A 286 -12.34 -6.59 -3.36
CA PHE A 286 -12.11 -5.94 -4.64
C PHE A 286 -12.66 -4.53 -4.64
N ASP A 287 -11.94 -3.63 -5.29
CA ASP A 287 -12.33 -2.23 -5.40
C ASP A 287 -13.00 -2.02 -6.76
N VAL A 288 -14.10 -1.26 -6.76
CA VAL A 288 -14.83 -0.88 -7.98
C VAL A 288 -15.00 0.62 -8.08
N TYR A 289 -14.96 1.11 -9.30
CA TYR A 289 -15.36 2.46 -9.66
C TYR A 289 -16.62 2.42 -10.51
N ILE A 290 -17.59 3.27 -10.16
CA ILE A 290 -18.81 3.45 -10.93
C ILE A 290 -18.73 4.80 -11.64
N THR A 291 -18.98 4.83 -12.96
CA THR A 291 -18.95 6.08 -13.71
C THR A 291 -19.98 7.07 -13.15
N ARG A 292 -19.73 8.39 -13.27
CA ARG A 292 -20.65 9.43 -12.75
C ARG A 292 -22.09 9.30 -13.28
N ASN A 293 -22.25 8.81 -14.52
CA ASN A 293 -23.55 8.52 -15.13
C ASN A 293 -24.15 7.16 -14.70
N ARG A 294 -23.45 6.37 -13.89
CA ARG A 294 -23.83 5.05 -13.35
C ARG A 294 -24.06 3.97 -14.42
N GLU A 295 -23.56 4.15 -15.63
CA GLU A 295 -23.74 3.20 -16.73
C GLU A 295 -22.73 2.05 -16.72
N ARG A 296 -21.51 2.29 -16.20
CA ARG A 296 -20.43 1.31 -16.23
C ARG A 296 -19.78 1.18 -14.86
N ILE A 297 -19.34 -0.04 -14.58
CA ILE A 297 -18.57 -0.39 -13.40
C ILE A 297 -17.23 -0.97 -13.87
N TYR A 298 -16.15 -0.45 -13.28
CA TYR A 298 -14.79 -0.91 -13.52
C TYR A 298 -14.24 -1.51 -12.23
N VAL A 299 -13.63 -2.68 -12.33
CA VAL A 299 -12.74 -3.21 -11.30
C VAL A 299 -11.47 -2.37 -11.27
N ILE A 300 -11.09 -1.94 -10.08
CA ILE A 300 -9.93 -1.10 -9.82
C ILE A 300 -8.77 -1.91 -9.24
N ASP A 301 -9.06 -2.79 -8.29
CA ASP A 301 -8.03 -3.63 -7.64
C ASP A 301 -8.64 -4.87 -6.97
N PHE A 302 -7.79 -5.85 -6.67
CA PHE A 302 -8.10 -6.97 -5.78
C PHE A 302 -7.11 -6.97 -4.61
N ASN A 303 -7.59 -7.26 -3.40
CA ASN A 303 -6.73 -7.41 -2.23
C ASN A 303 -7.13 -8.64 -1.40
N PRO A 304 -6.21 -9.25 -0.66
CA PRO A 304 -6.54 -10.36 0.21
C PRO A 304 -7.61 -10.01 1.25
N PHE A 305 -8.45 -10.97 1.61
CA PHE A 305 -9.33 -10.87 2.78
C PHE A 305 -8.52 -11.14 4.04
N ALA A 306 -7.82 -10.12 4.52
CA ALA A 306 -6.86 -10.20 5.62
C ALA A 306 -6.82 -8.88 6.39
N GLN A 307 -6.39 -8.92 7.65
CA GLN A 307 -6.38 -7.77 8.56
C GLN A 307 -5.56 -6.58 8.04
N LYS A 308 -4.53 -6.82 7.23
CA LYS A 308 -3.72 -5.75 6.60
C LYS A 308 -4.49 -4.91 5.56
N THR A 309 -5.56 -5.47 5.00
CA THR A 309 -6.43 -4.75 4.08
C THR A 309 -7.34 -3.82 4.90
N ASP A 310 -7.42 -2.54 4.52
CA ASP A 310 -8.31 -1.59 5.19
C ASP A 310 -9.79 -2.01 5.05
N SER A 311 -10.48 -2.20 6.18
CA SER A 311 -11.90 -2.55 6.28
C SER A 311 -12.83 -1.32 6.15
N LEU A 312 -12.25 -0.11 6.14
CA LEU A 312 -12.94 1.16 5.89
C LEU A 312 -14.09 1.39 6.89
N LEU A 313 -15.34 1.45 6.42
CA LEU A 313 -16.52 1.69 7.28
C LEU A 313 -17.04 0.42 7.98
N PHE A 314 -16.28 -0.68 7.95
CA PHE A 314 -16.61 -1.91 8.66
C PHE A 314 -15.53 -2.26 9.67
N GLU A 315 -15.95 -2.95 10.72
CA GLU A 315 -15.05 -3.73 11.55
C GLU A 315 -14.81 -5.09 10.91
N TRP A 316 -13.60 -5.64 11.05
CA TRP A 316 -13.33 -6.97 10.54
C TRP A 316 -14.17 -8.06 11.22
N GLU A 317 -14.52 -7.87 12.50
CA GLU A 317 -15.33 -8.84 13.26
C GLU A 317 -16.68 -9.10 12.61
N GLU A 318 -17.38 -8.05 12.19
CA GLU A 318 -18.68 -8.19 11.55
C GLU A 318 -18.58 -8.76 10.13
N LEU A 319 -17.52 -8.43 9.36
CA LEU A 319 -17.30 -9.02 8.04
C LEU A 319 -16.99 -10.51 8.13
N VAL A 320 -16.21 -10.92 9.13
CA VAL A 320 -15.87 -12.32 9.36
C VAL A 320 -17.06 -13.09 9.93
N SER A 321 -17.89 -12.49 10.79
CA SER A 321 -19.02 -13.18 11.41
C SER A 321 -20.33 -13.08 10.60
N ALA A 322 -20.35 -12.28 9.53
CA ALA A 322 -21.52 -12.09 8.66
C ALA A 322 -22.03 -13.43 8.11
N LYS A 323 -23.32 -13.71 8.38
CA LYS A 323 -24.07 -14.83 7.79
C LYS A 323 -24.87 -14.42 6.57
N GLU A 324 -25.18 -13.13 6.47
CA GLU A 324 -25.91 -12.50 5.38
C GLU A 324 -25.16 -11.26 4.93
N ARG A 325 -25.50 -10.76 3.74
CA ARG A 325 -24.88 -9.54 3.22
C ARG A 325 -25.27 -8.34 4.06
N LEU A 326 -24.27 -7.61 4.53
CA LEU A 326 -24.42 -6.32 5.20
C LEU A 326 -24.79 -5.24 4.16
N PRO A 327 -25.66 -4.28 4.52
CA PRO A 327 -26.03 -3.20 3.61
C PRO A 327 -24.82 -2.33 3.25
N LEU A 328 -24.87 -1.70 2.07
CA LEU A 328 -23.86 -0.72 1.66
C LEU A 328 -23.67 0.36 2.74
N ARG A 329 -22.42 0.59 3.16
CA ARG A 329 -22.07 1.67 4.08
C ARG A 329 -21.48 2.86 3.34
N LEU A 330 -22.07 4.01 3.64
CA LEU A 330 -21.62 5.33 3.21
C LEU A 330 -21.30 6.15 4.45
N LEU A 331 -20.42 7.13 4.30
CA LEU A 331 -20.12 8.02 5.40
C LEU A 331 -21.37 8.86 5.76
N ALA A 332 -21.72 8.92 7.04
CA ALA A 332 -22.99 9.51 7.47
C ALA A 332 -22.98 11.05 7.52
N SER A 333 -21.82 11.64 7.82
CA SER A 333 -21.62 13.09 7.97
C SER A 333 -20.14 13.47 7.81
N GLU A 334 -19.86 14.76 7.63
CA GLU A 334 -18.48 15.29 7.57
C GLU A 334 -17.71 15.03 8.88
N ALA A 335 -18.38 15.17 10.03
CA ALA A 335 -17.79 14.91 11.34
C ALA A 335 -17.32 13.46 11.47
N ALA A 336 -18.11 12.49 10.97
CA ALA A 336 -17.71 11.08 10.97
C ALA A 336 -16.43 10.85 10.13
N GLY A 337 -16.29 11.54 9.00
CA GLY A 337 -15.11 11.42 8.14
C GLY A 337 -13.82 11.92 8.79
N GLN A 338 -13.91 13.00 9.57
CA GLN A 338 -12.75 13.55 10.30
C GLN A 338 -12.21 12.58 11.36
N HIS A 339 -13.08 11.80 12.01
CA HIS A 339 -12.69 10.78 12.99
C HIS A 339 -12.12 9.50 12.35
N MET A 340 -12.45 9.24 11.07
CA MET A 340 -12.03 8.04 10.33
C MET A 340 -10.75 8.27 9.48
N LYS A 341 -10.17 9.47 9.48
CA LYS A 341 -8.89 9.69 8.79
C LYS A 341 -7.77 8.89 9.49
N GLN A 342 -7.31 7.85 8.81
CA GLN A 342 -6.23 6.94 9.21
C GLN A 342 -4.92 7.69 9.58
N PRO A 343 -4.02 7.09 10.40
CA PRO A 343 -2.79 7.72 10.90
C PRO A 343 -1.83 8.21 9.81
N PHE A 344 -1.91 7.64 8.60
CA PHE A 344 -1.02 7.95 7.48
C PHE A 344 -1.45 9.17 6.67
N ALA A 345 -2.56 9.84 7.02
CA ALA A 345 -2.91 11.13 6.43
C ALA A 345 -1.99 12.27 6.95
N PHE A 346 -1.29 12.05 8.05
CA PHE A 346 -0.45 13.06 8.72
C PHE A 346 1.03 13.03 8.34
N ASN A 347 1.56 11.90 7.84
CA ASN A 347 2.92 11.82 7.32
C ASN A 347 2.91 12.05 5.80
N ARG A 348 2.61 13.27 5.38
CA ARG A 348 2.68 13.64 3.96
C ARG A 348 4.09 14.04 3.51
N TYR A 349 5.02 14.22 4.44
CA TYR A 349 6.33 14.78 4.15
C TYR A 349 7.39 14.12 5.06
N PRO A 350 8.48 13.59 4.50
CA PRO A 350 9.67 13.26 5.27
C PRO A 350 10.15 14.47 6.09
N SER A 351 10.69 14.26 7.29
CA SER A 351 11.26 15.32 8.14
C SER A 351 12.29 16.18 7.39
N ASP A 352 13.05 15.53 6.51
CA ASP A 352 14.11 16.16 5.76
C ASP A 352 13.55 17.11 4.68
N VAL A 353 12.34 16.86 4.17
CA VAL A 353 11.64 17.73 3.20
C VAL A 353 11.09 18.99 3.90
N THR A 354 10.71 18.89 5.17
CA THR A 354 10.38 20.07 5.98
C THR A 354 11.61 20.91 6.31
N ASP A 355 12.77 20.27 6.53
CA ASP A 355 14.02 20.97 6.88
C ASP A 355 14.73 21.59 5.66
N LEU A 356 14.71 20.90 4.51
CA LEU A 356 15.22 21.41 3.21
C LEU A 356 14.40 22.57 2.66
N SER A 357 13.20 22.82 3.19
CA SER A 357 12.29 23.81 2.66
C SER A 357 12.82 25.25 2.83
N ASN A 358 13.80 25.53 3.70
CA ASN A 358 14.35 26.88 3.95
C ASN A 358 13.26 27.98 4.03
N GLY A 359 12.06 27.64 4.52
CA GLY A 359 10.91 28.54 4.61
C GLY A 359 10.08 28.74 3.32
N GLN A 360 10.37 28.01 2.24
CA GLN A 360 9.51 27.88 1.05
C GLN A 360 8.50 26.74 1.23
N THR A 361 7.39 26.77 0.49
CA THR A 361 6.43 25.66 0.58
C THR A 361 7.00 24.43 -0.12
N VAL A 362 6.64 23.22 0.33
CA VAL A 362 7.09 21.96 -0.31
C VAL A 362 6.74 21.91 -1.81
N ALA A 363 5.66 22.59 -2.21
CA ALA A 363 5.29 22.76 -3.61
C ALA A 363 6.32 23.58 -4.41
N ASP A 364 6.87 24.65 -3.81
CA ASP A 364 7.93 25.47 -4.43
C ASP A 364 9.22 24.68 -4.59
N PHE A 365 9.55 23.81 -3.62
CA PHE A 365 10.68 22.88 -3.71
C PHE A 365 10.49 21.86 -4.84
N ALA A 366 9.31 21.22 -4.90
CA ALA A 366 8.99 20.26 -5.96
C ALA A 366 9.04 20.92 -7.35
N GLU A 367 8.52 22.15 -7.48
CA GLU A 367 8.59 22.93 -8.71
C GLU A 367 10.04 23.30 -9.08
N ALA A 368 10.86 23.73 -8.10
CA ALA A 368 12.25 24.07 -8.32
C ALA A 368 13.11 22.84 -8.67
N PHE A 369 12.86 21.71 -8.02
CA PHE A 369 13.47 20.42 -8.33
C PHE A 369 13.09 19.99 -9.75
N TYR A 370 11.80 20.08 -10.12
CA TYR A 370 11.34 19.70 -11.45
C TYR A 370 11.86 20.62 -12.56
N LYS A 371 11.95 21.94 -12.32
CA LYS A 371 12.60 22.87 -13.26
C LYS A 371 14.06 22.51 -13.50
N LYS A 372 14.78 22.08 -12.45
CA LYS A 372 16.16 21.58 -12.58
C LYS A 372 16.22 20.28 -13.36
N VAL A 373 15.25 19.38 -13.18
CA VAL A 373 15.13 18.11 -13.93
C VAL A 373 14.87 18.37 -15.42
N GLN A 374 13.92 19.25 -15.76
CA GLN A 374 13.62 19.59 -17.16
C GLN A 374 14.79 20.27 -17.86
N ALA A 375 15.45 21.24 -17.21
CA ALA A 375 16.61 21.94 -17.76
C ALA A 375 17.83 21.02 -18.01
N ALA A 376 17.89 19.88 -17.31
CA ALA A 376 18.93 18.86 -17.50
C ALA A 376 18.61 17.92 -18.68
N ASN A 377 17.34 17.70 -19.01
CA ASN A 377 16.90 16.83 -20.11
C ASN A 377 16.90 17.52 -21.49
N GLU A 378 16.90 18.86 -21.53
CA GLU A 378 16.91 19.65 -22.78
C GLU A 378 18.34 19.95 -23.31
N LYS A 379 19.40 19.49 -22.62
CA LYS A 379 20.81 19.63 -23.01
C LYS A 379 21.45 18.28 -23.32
#